data_AF-A0A1Y0I8F1-F1
#
_entry.id   AF-A0A1Y0I8F1-F1
#
_cell.length_a   1.000
_cell.length_b   1.000
_cell.length_c   1.000
_cell.angle_alpha   90.00
_cell.angle_beta   90.00
_cell.angle_gamma   90.00
#
_symmetry.space_group_name_H-M   'P 1'
#
loop_
_entity.id
_entity.type
_entity.pdbx_description
1 polymer ?
#
loop_
_entity_poly.entity_id
_entity_poly.type
_entity_poly.pdbx_seq_one_letter_code
_entity_poly.pdbx_strand_id
1 'polypeptide(L)'
;MLNEKKSARLKRRDNSYFMERVYRFIPKMALNDHERYVLSRDCFRLTWFTLATLSVLLPLGLIVETLLLVSIPNIMFFRRWYQYSHRMAAVRLSDCGNTED
;
A
#
# COMPACT_ATOMS: atom_id res chain seq x y z
N MET A 1 -6.92 -15.28 -9.06
CA MET A 1 -6.16 -15.09 -10.32
C MET A 1 -6.43 -13.68 -10.88
N LEU A 2 -5.41 -12.91 -11.27
CA LEU A 2 -5.60 -11.55 -11.84
C LEU A 2 -5.95 -11.63 -13.33
N ASN A 3 -6.91 -10.83 -13.79
CA ASN A 3 -7.21 -10.64 -15.21
C ASN A 3 -5.99 -9.97 -15.92
N GLU A 4 -5.69 -10.34 -17.16
CA GLU A 4 -4.52 -9.88 -17.94
C GLU A 4 -4.35 -8.35 -17.92
N LYS A 5 -5.44 -7.59 -18.09
CA LYS A 5 -5.42 -6.12 -18.02
C LYS A 5 -4.96 -5.60 -16.66
N LYS A 6 -5.31 -6.27 -15.57
CA LYS A 6 -4.90 -5.90 -14.20
C LYS A 6 -3.45 -6.28 -13.93
N SER A 7 -2.98 -7.41 -14.49
CA SER A 7 -1.58 -7.84 -14.41
C SER A 7 -0.64 -6.88 -15.14
N ALA A 8 -0.98 -6.48 -16.37
CA ALA A 8 -0.20 -5.50 -17.12
C ALA A 8 -0.13 -4.13 -16.41
N ARG A 9 -1.25 -3.69 -15.82
CA ARG A 9 -1.32 -2.44 -15.04
C ARG A 9 -0.53 -2.54 -13.74
N LEU A 10 -0.53 -3.70 -13.09
CA LEU A 10 0.30 -3.98 -11.93
C LEU A 10 1.77 -3.84 -12.33
N LYS A 11 2.26 -4.56 -13.33
CA LYS A 11 3.68 -4.50 -13.75
C LYS A 11 4.19 -3.08 -13.99
N ARG A 12 3.39 -2.22 -14.63
CA ARG A 12 3.77 -0.81 -14.85
C ARG A 12 3.85 0.01 -13.57
N ARG A 13 2.95 -0.21 -12.62
CA ARG A 13 2.87 0.57 -11.37
C ARG A 13 3.77 0.02 -10.27
N ASP A 14 3.99 -1.29 -10.28
CA ASP A 14 4.79 -2.02 -9.30
C ASP A 14 6.26 -1.62 -9.35
N ASN A 15 6.76 -1.33 -10.56
CA ASN A 15 8.13 -0.88 -10.80
C ASN A 15 8.29 0.65 -10.69
N SER A 16 7.32 1.36 -10.12
CA SER A 16 7.46 2.79 -9.88
C SER A 16 8.31 3.05 -8.64
N TYR A 17 9.12 4.10 -8.68
CA TYR A 17 9.93 4.56 -7.53
C TYR A 17 9.09 4.76 -6.26
N PHE A 18 7.84 5.21 -6.42
CA PHE A 18 6.88 5.34 -5.33
C PHE A 18 6.56 3.98 -4.67
N MET A 19 6.22 2.98 -5.48
CA MET A 19 5.92 1.63 -4.96
C MET A 19 7.16 0.95 -4.38
N GLU A 20 8.35 1.16 -4.95
CA GLU A 20 9.60 0.67 -4.34
C GLU A 20 9.82 1.21 -2.93
N ARG A 21 9.52 2.49 -2.67
CA ARG A 21 9.54 3.03 -1.31
C ARG A 21 8.49 2.36 -0.42
N VAL A 22 7.27 2.16 -0.90
CA VAL A 22 6.22 1.45 -0.16
C VAL A 22 6.69 0.05 0.23
N TYR A 23 7.37 -0.66 -0.67
CA TYR A 23 7.90 -2.00 -0.43
C TYR A 23 9.05 -2.07 0.56
N ARG A 24 9.72 -0.95 0.88
CA ARG A 24 10.67 -0.91 2.01
C ARG A 24 9.97 -1.07 3.35
N PHE A 25 8.72 -0.62 3.45
CA PHE A 25 7.92 -0.73 4.67
C PHE A 25 7.05 -1.98 4.67
N ILE A 26 6.53 -2.38 3.51
CA ILE A 26 5.61 -3.51 3.37
C ILE A 26 6.32 -4.60 2.55
N PRO A 27 6.76 -5.72 3.15
CA PRO A 27 7.57 -6.71 2.47
C PRO A 27 6.85 -7.32 1.26
N LYS A 28 7.39 -7.08 0.06
CA LYS A 28 6.82 -7.52 -1.22
C LYS A 28 6.63 -9.05 -1.30
N MET A 29 7.55 -9.83 -0.71
CA MET A 29 7.50 -11.30 -0.71
C MET A 29 6.32 -11.85 0.09
N ALA A 30 5.82 -11.08 1.07
CA ALA A 30 4.66 -11.46 1.87
C ALA A 30 3.32 -11.23 1.14
N LEU A 31 3.35 -10.64 -0.07
CA LEU A 31 2.16 -10.28 -0.83
C LEU A 31 2.07 -11.08 -2.13
N ASN A 32 0.90 -11.64 -2.40
CA ASN A 32 0.54 -12.24 -3.68
C ASN A 32 0.27 -11.15 -4.73
N ASP A 33 0.31 -11.49 -6.02
CA ASP A 33 0.11 -10.49 -7.09
C ASP A 33 -1.21 -9.72 -6.96
N HIS A 34 -2.28 -10.40 -6.53
CA HIS A 34 -3.55 -9.74 -6.28
C HIS A 34 -3.46 -8.69 -5.17
N GLU A 35 -2.78 -9.02 -4.07
CA GLU A 35 -2.58 -8.12 -2.92
C GLU A 35 -1.69 -6.94 -3.31
N ARG A 36 -0.63 -7.18 -4.10
CA ARG A 36 0.22 -6.11 -4.67
C ARG A 36 -0.58 -5.15 -5.55
N TYR A 37 -1.53 -5.67 -6.33
CA TYR A 37 -2.46 -4.84 -7.11
C TYR A 37 -3.38 -3.99 -6.22
N VAL A 38 -3.95 -4.57 -5.17
CA VAL A 38 -4.82 -3.83 -4.24
C VAL A 38 -4.01 -2.76 -3.50
N LEU A 39 -2.84 -3.12 -2.96
CA LEU A 39 -1.92 -2.20 -2.28
C LEU A 39 -1.55 -1.04 -3.19
N SER A 40 -1.08 -1.31 -4.41
CA SER A 40 -0.68 -0.24 -5.33
C SER A 40 -1.86 0.66 -5.69
N ARG A 41 -3.03 0.10 -6.03
CA ARG A 41 -4.24 0.87 -6.33
C ARG A 41 -4.60 1.81 -5.17
N ASP A 42 -4.59 1.28 -3.96
CA ASP A 42 -5.06 2.03 -2.79
C ASP A 42 -4.01 3.08 -2.35
N CYS A 43 -2.71 2.81 -2.49
CA CYS A 43 -1.66 3.81 -2.31
C CYS A 43 -1.85 5.00 -3.26
N PHE A 44 -2.06 4.75 -4.56
CA PHE A 44 -2.28 5.84 -5.52
C PHE A 44 -3.55 6.64 -5.23
N ARG A 45 -4.62 5.97 -4.78
CA ARG A 45 -5.86 6.65 -4.34
C ARG A 45 -5.62 7.56 -3.15
N LEU A 46 -4.86 7.07 -2.17
CA LEU A 46 -4.51 7.83 -0.97
C LEU A 46 -3.63 9.03 -1.29
N THR A 47 -2.66 8.88 -2.19
CA THR A 47 -1.84 9.99 -2.68
C THR A 47 -2.71 11.05 -3.39
N TRP A 48 -3.63 10.63 -4.24
CA TRP A 48 -4.54 11.55 -4.92
C TRP A 48 -5.44 12.31 -3.94
N PHE A 49 -6.02 11.59 -2.96
CA PHE A 49 -6.80 12.19 -1.89
C PHE A 49 -5.97 13.21 -1.11
N THR A 50 -4.76 12.84 -0.70
CA THR A 50 -3.84 13.71 0.03
C THR A 50 -3.54 14.99 -0.74
N LEU A 51 -3.20 14.88 -2.03
CA LEU A 51 -2.93 16.03 -2.90
C LEU A 51 -4.15 16.92 -3.06
N ALA A 52 -5.35 16.34 -3.25
CA ALA A 52 -6.59 17.08 -3.35
C ALA A 52 -6.90 17.85 -2.06
N THR A 53 -6.77 17.20 -0.90
CA THR A 53 -6.93 17.82 0.42
C THR A 53 -5.96 18.99 0.62
N LEU A 54 -4.67 18.78 0.30
CA LEU A 54 -3.66 19.84 0.36
C LEU A 54 -4.00 21.01 -0.57
N SER A 55 -4.43 20.75 -1.81
CA SER A 55 -4.77 21.81 -2.77
C SER A 55 -5.96 22.67 -2.37
N VAL A 56 -6.89 22.12 -1.57
CA VAL A 56 -8.11 22.82 -1.17
C VAL A 56 -7.95 23.52 0.18
N LEU A 57 -7.37 22.84 1.16
CA LEU A 57 -7.35 23.33 2.54
C LEU A 57 -6.15 24.24 2.85
N LEU A 58 -5.01 24.02 2.20
CA LEU A 58 -3.80 24.80 2.45
C LEU A 58 -3.96 26.28 2.02
N PRO A 59 -4.62 26.62 0.88
CA PRO A 59 -4.93 28.00 0.53
C PRO A 59 -5.90 28.71 1.49
N LEU A 60 -6.70 27.95 2.23
CA LEU A 60 -7.64 28.48 3.23
C LEU A 60 -6.98 28.76 4.58
N GLY A 61 -5.68 28.45 4.74
CA GLY A 61 -4.95 28.61 6.00
C GLY A 61 -5.27 27.54 7.05
N LEU A 62 -6.00 26.49 6.69
CA LEU A 62 -6.44 25.41 7.59
C LEU A 62 -5.34 24.35 7.78
N ILE A 63 -4.19 24.77 8.32
CA ILE A 63 -2.99 23.93 8.39
C ILE A 63 -3.21 22.71 9.30
N VAL A 64 -3.84 22.90 10.46
CA VAL A 64 -4.03 21.83 11.46
C VAL A 64 -5.01 20.77 10.94
N GLU A 65 -6.13 21.18 10.37
CA GLU A 65 -7.14 20.30 9.78
C GLU A 65 -6.54 19.52 8.60
N THR A 66 -5.74 20.20 7.76
CA THR A 66 -5.04 19.55 6.65
C THR A 66 -4.08 18.48 7.15
N LEU A 67 -3.29 18.78 8.18
CA LEU A 67 -2.37 17.80 8.79
C LEU A 67 -3.12 16.60 9.34
N LEU A 68 -4.23 16.79 10.04
CA LEU A 68 -5.04 15.69 10.59
C LEU A 68 -5.67 14.84 9.48
N LEU A 69 -6.30 15.48 8.49
CA LEU A 69 -7.00 14.82 7.38
C LEU A 69 -6.05 14.08 6.44
N VAL A 70 -4.81 14.54 6.31
CA VAL A 70 -3.78 13.83 5.53
C VAL A 70 -3.12 12.74 6.38
N SER A 71 -2.68 13.06 7.59
CA SER A 71 -1.81 12.16 8.36
C SER A 71 -2.57 10.94 8.90
N ILE A 72 -3.78 11.10 9.42
CA ILE A 72 -4.52 10.00 10.06
C ILE A 72 -4.83 8.87 9.05
N PRO A 73 -5.40 9.14 7.87
CA PRO A 73 -5.66 8.10 6.88
C PRO A 73 -4.37 7.43 6.39
N ASN A 74 -3.29 8.19 6.22
CA ASN A 74 -1.99 7.65 5.82
C ASN A 74 -1.41 6.71 6.88
N ILE A 75 -1.38 7.11 8.14
CA ILE A 75 -0.90 6.28 9.24
C ILE A 75 -1.74 5.01 9.38
N MET A 76 -3.07 5.13 9.35
CA MET A 76 -3.96 3.97 9.43
C MET A 76 -3.75 3.00 8.28
N PHE A 77 -3.58 3.52 7.06
CA PHE A 77 -3.32 2.72 5.87
C PHE A 77 -2.02 1.92 6.00
N PHE A 78 -0.90 2.59 6.28
CA PHE A 78 0.40 1.93 6.39
C PHE A 78 0.44 0.94 7.55
N ARG A 79 -0.13 1.30 8.71
CA ARG A 79 -0.18 0.41 9.89
C ARG A 79 -0.95 -0.88 9.59
N ARG A 80 -2.09 -0.80 8.91
CA ARG A 80 -2.90 -1.97 8.55
C ARG A 80 -2.18 -2.87 7.57
N TRP A 81 -1.58 -2.31 6.52
CA TRP A 81 -0.83 -3.08 5.53
C TRP A 81 0.44 -3.71 6.09
N TYR A 82 1.14 -3.00 6.97
CA TYR A 82 2.29 -3.53 7.70
C TYR A 82 1.90 -4.75 8.54
N GLN A 83 0.86 -4.62 9.38
CA GLN A 83 0.37 -5.72 10.20
C GLN A 83 -0.11 -6.91 9.37
N TYR A 84 -0.82 -6.65 8.27
CA TYR A 84 -1.30 -7.70 7.38
C TYR A 84 -0.15 -8.46 6.70
N SER A 85 0.81 -7.73 6.11
CA SER A 85 1.96 -8.34 5.44
C SER A 85 2.84 -9.14 6.40
N HIS A 86 3.08 -8.67 7.62
CA HIS A 86 3.82 -9.45 8.62
C HIS A 86 3.10 -10.75 9.01
N ARG A 87 1.77 -10.71 9.16
CA ARG A 87 0.97 -11.93 9.43
C ARG A 87 1.06 -12.90 8.25
N MET A 88 0.93 -12.43 7.02
CA MET A 88 1.02 -13.28 5.83
C MET A 88 2.43 -13.83 5.60
N ALA A 89 3.47 -13.08 5.95
CA ALA A 89 4.86 -13.57 5.92
C ALA A 89 5.04 -14.76 6.88
N ALA A 90 4.54 -14.65 8.12
CA ALA A 90 4.62 -15.72 9.10
C ALA A 90 3.87 -16.98 8.64
N VAL A 91 2.65 -16.83 8.11
CA VAL A 91 1.85 -17.96 7.60
C VAL A 91 2.58 -18.70 6.49
N ARG A 92 3.17 -17.99 5.51
CA ARG A 92 3.88 -18.63 4.40
C ARG A 92 5.18 -19.32 4.81
N LEU A 93 5.85 -18.80 5.84
CA LEU A 93 7.02 -19.48 6.42
C LEU A 93 6.62 -20.78 7.12
N SER A 94 5.47 -20.80 7.82
CA SER A 94 4.92 -22.01 8.44
C SER A 94 4.50 -23.07 7.41
N ASP A 95 3.88 -22.66 6.30
CA ASP A 95 3.48 -23.61 5.23
C ASP A 95 4.69 -24.26 4.54
N CYS A 96 5.82 -23.56 4.40
CA CYS A 96 7.05 -24.16 3.87
C CYS A 96 7.72 -25.15 4.84
N GLY A 97 7.62 -24.92 6.15
CA GLY A 97 8.19 -25.80 7.17
C GLY A 97 7.43 -27.12 7.35
N ASN A 98 6.15 -27.18 7.01
CA ASN A 98 5.31 -28.38 7.13
C ASN A 98 5.40 -29.35 5.94
N THR A 99 6.19 -29.04 4.91
CA THR A 99 6.39 -29.90 3.72
C THR A 99 7.59 -30.84 3.83
N GLU A 100 8.32 -30.84 4.95
CA GLU A 100 9.51 -31.69 5.17
C GLU A 100 9.30 -32.85 6.17
N ASP A 101 8.06 -33.10 6.64
CA ASP A 101 7.71 -34.26 7.49
C ASP A 101 6.94 -35.36 6.72
#